data_AF-A0A3R9S3P6-F1
#
_entry.id   AF-A0A3R9S3P6-F1
#
_cell.length_a   1.000
_cell.length_b   1.000
_cell.length_c   1.000
_cell.angle_alpha   90.00
_cell.angle_beta   90.00
_cell.angle_gamma   90.00
#
_symmetry.space_group_name_H-M   'P 1'
#
loop_
_entity.id
_entity.type
_entity.pdbx_description
1 polymer ?
#
loop_
_entity_poly.entity_id
_entity_poly.type
_entity_poly.pdbx_seq_one_letter_code
_entity_poly.pdbx_strand_id
1 'polypeptide(L)'
;VVFFILTNVIQVFQNFTYHREFYTEDGENIVLEFSADVGDKSLKGIDMIRFNEQGKIVDFEVMIRPMSGLAALAEQMGIRIAQFKPQ
;
A
#
# COMPACT_ATOMS: atom_id res chain seq x y z
N VAL A 1 -9.88 6.32 10.04
CA VAL A 1 -8.44 5.94 10.18
C VAL A 1 -7.97 5.09 9.00
N VAL A 2 -8.54 3.90 8.73
CA VAL A 2 -8.11 3.03 7.60
C VAL A 2 -8.16 3.75 6.24
N PHE A 3 -9.28 4.42 5.91
CA PHE A 3 -9.41 5.21 4.68
C PHE A 3 -8.36 6.33 4.57
N PHE A 4 -8.00 6.95 5.70
CA PHE A 4 -6.98 7.99 5.74
C PHE A 4 -5.59 7.41 5.44
N ILE A 5 -5.23 6.27 6.03
CA ILE A 5 -3.95 5.60 5.79
C ILE A 5 -3.81 5.22 4.32
N LEU A 6 -4.80 4.52 3.74
CA LEU A 6 -4.72 4.03 2.36
C LEU A 6 -4.67 5.18 1.34
N THR A 7 -5.45 6.25 1.55
CA THR A 7 -5.45 7.42 0.66
C THR A 7 -4.12 8.19 0.73
N ASN A 8 -3.54 8.31 1.92
CA ASN A 8 -2.28 9.06 2.11
C ASN A 8 -1.05 8.27 1.63
N VAL A 9 -1.04 6.94 1.76
CA VAL A 9 0.05 6.10 1.23
C VAL A 9 0.17 6.26 -0.28
N ILE A 10 -0.95 6.25 -1.00
CA ILE A 10 -0.97 6.48 -2.46
C ILE A 10 -0.47 7.89 -2.82
N GLN A 11 -0.71 8.90 -1.98
CA GLN A 11 -0.20 10.26 -2.19
C GLN A 11 1.30 10.42 -1.87
N VAL A 12 1.92 9.47 -1.17
CA VAL A 12 3.37 9.48 -0.94
C VAL A 12 4.11 8.90 -2.14
N PHE A 13 3.54 7.86 -2.75
CA PHE A 13 4.11 7.19 -3.89
C PHE A 13 4.09 8.06 -5.14
N GLN A 14 5.26 8.20 -5.75
CA GLN A 14 5.46 8.82 -7.06
C GLN A 14 5.67 7.71 -8.09
N ASN A 15 5.31 7.95 -9.35
CA ASN A 15 5.49 6.99 -10.45
C ASN A 15 4.90 5.59 -10.13
N PHE A 16 3.81 5.54 -9.36
CA PHE A 16 3.20 4.29 -8.93
C PHE A 16 2.68 3.51 -10.14
N THR A 17 3.02 2.23 -10.26
CA THR A 17 2.59 1.36 -11.36
C THR A 17 2.41 -0.07 -10.85
N TYR A 18 1.26 -0.67 -11.16
CA TYR A 18 1.03 -2.10 -10.97
C TYR A 18 1.69 -2.92 -12.09
N HIS A 19 2.13 -4.14 -11.74
CA HIS A 19 2.84 -5.06 -12.64
C HIS A 19 2.13 -6.40 -12.72
N ARG A 20 2.41 -7.30 -11.78
CA ARG A 20 1.89 -8.66 -11.73
C ARG A 20 0.73 -8.75 -10.76
N GLU A 21 -0.22 -9.60 -11.10
CA GLU A 21 -1.39 -9.86 -10.28
C GLU A 21 -1.52 -11.38 -10.10
N PHE A 22 -1.76 -11.80 -8.85
CA PHE A 22 -1.95 -13.21 -8.50
C PHE A 22 -3.29 -13.35 -7.79
N TYR A 23 -4.05 -14.38 -8.15
CA TYR A 23 -5.38 -14.63 -7.64
C TYR A 23 -5.50 -16.08 -7.19
N THR A 24 -6.21 -16.33 -6.09
CA THR A 24 -6.69 -17.67 -5.76
C THR A 24 -7.85 -18.05 -6.69
N GLU A 25 -8.08 -19.36 -6.87
CA GLU A 25 -9.13 -19.86 -7.78
C GLU A 25 -10.54 -19.41 -7.37
N ASP A 26 -10.77 -19.21 -6.07
CA ASP A 26 -12.02 -18.69 -5.49
C ASP A 26 -12.19 -17.17 -5.67
N GLY A 27 -11.14 -16.45 -6.09
CA GLY A 27 -11.13 -15.00 -6.23
C GLY A 27 -11.17 -14.22 -4.92
N GLU A 28 -11.06 -14.89 -3.77
CA GLU A 28 -11.14 -14.24 -2.45
C GLU A 28 -9.81 -13.59 -2.04
N ASN A 29 -8.69 -14.05 -2.58
CA ASN A 29 -7.37 -13.52 -2.25
C ASN A 29 -6.67 -13.02 -3.52
N ILE A 30 -6.14 -11.82 -3.44
CA ILE A 30 -5.39 -11.18 -4.53
C ILE A 30 -4.07 -10.63 -3.99
N VAL A 31 -3.03 -10.74 -4.80
CA VAL A 31 -1.74 -10.07 -4.58
C VAL A 31 -1.44 -9.21 -5.80
N LEU A 32 -1.28 -7.91 -5.57
CA LEU A 32 -0.97 -6.90 -6.60
C LEU A 32 0.47 -6.41 -6.41
N GLU A 33 1.39 -6.76 -7.32
CA GLU A 33 2.74 -6.22 -7.30
C GLU A 33 2.77 -4.80 -7.89
N PHE A 34 3.42 -3.88 -7.18
CA PHE A 34 3.66 -2.52 -7.66
C PHE A 34 5.13 -2.10 -7.57
N SER A 35 5.46 -1.05 -8.32
CA SER A 35 6.64 -0.21 -8.10
C SER A 35 6.23 1.23 -7.86
N ALA A 36 7.04 1.96 -7.10
CA ALA A 36 6.89 3.39 -6.90
C ALA A 36 8.22 4.01 -6.48
N ASP A 37 8.25 5.33 -6.43
CA ASP A 37 9.34 6.11 -5.85
C ASP A 37 8.84 6.89 -4.62
N VAL A 38 9.72 7.05 -3.63
CA VAL A 38 9.52 7.96 -2.49
C VAL A 38 10.74 8.88 -2.42
N GLY A 39 10.57 10.11 -2.90
CA GLY A 39 11.70 11.03 -3.08
C GLY A 39 12.68 10.48 -4.12
N ASP A 40 13.93 10.25 -3.72
CA ASP A 40 14.99 9.69 -4.57
C ASP A 40 15.10 8.15 -4.45
N LYS A 41 14.22 7.49 -3.68
CA LYS A 41 14.28 6.05 -3.43
C LYS A 41 13.21 5.30 -4.21
N SER A 42 13.63 4.44 -5.12
CA SER A 42 12.75 3.47 -5.78
C SER A 42 12.42 2.30 -4.85
N LEU A 43 11.19 1.82 -4.92
CA LEU A 43 10.71 0.67 -4.18
C LEU A 43 9.81 -0.24 -5.03
N LYS A 44 9.67 -1.48 -4.55
CA LYS A 44 8.66 -2.44 -4.99
C LYS A 44 7.88 -2.93 -3.79
N GLY A 45 6.61 -3.24 -4.00
CA GLY A 45 5.79 -3.82 -2.96
C GLY A 45 4.70 -4.71 -3.51
N ILE A 46 3.95 -5.28 -2.59
CA ILE A 46 2.69 -5.96 -2.88
C ILE A 46 1.60 -5.40 -1.98
N ASP A 47 0.40 -5.29 -2.55
CA ASP A 47 -0.83 -5.22 -1.77
C ASP A 47 -1.45 -6.62 -1.79
N MET A 48 -1.60 -7.22 -0.62
CA MET A 48 -2.27 -8.51 -0.43
C MET A 48 -3.62 -8.26 0.20
N ILE A 49 -4.68 -8.59 -0.53
CA ILE A 49 -6.05 -8.24 -0.17
C ILE A 49 -6.88 -9.51 -0.10
N ARG A 50 -7.65 -9.64 0.98
CA ARG A 50 -8.65 -10.69 1.13
C ARG A 50 -10.04 -10.10 1.13
N PHE A 51 -10.93 -10.68 0.36
CA PHE A 51 -12.35 -10.37 0.32
C PHE A 51 -13.16 -11.44 1.06
N ASN A 52 -14.33 -11.06 1.55
CA ASN A 52 -15.36 -12.03 1.93
C ASN A 52 -16.29 -12.34 0.76
N GLU A 53 -17.23 -13.27 0.98
CA GLU A 53 -18.26 -13.67 0.02
C GLU A 53 -19.15 -12.52 -0.49
N GLN A 54 -19.21 -11.38 0.22
CA GLN A 54 -19.95 -10.19 -0.20
C GLN A 54 -19.07 -9.18 -0.98
N GLY A 55 -17.86 -9.56 -1.36
CA GLY A 55 -16.89 -8.73 -2.08
C GLY A 55 -16.36 -7.56 -1.25
N LYS A 56 -16.40 -7.65 0.09
CA LYS A 56 -15.84 -6.63 0.99
C LYS A 56 -14.43 -7.03 1.41
N ILE A 57 -13.53 -6.05 1.43
CA ILE A 57 -12.17 -6.24 1.96
C ILE A 57 -12.28 -6.58 3.45
N VAL A 58 -11.77 -7.75 3.83
CA VAL A 58 -11.66 -8.19 5.22
C VAL A 58 -10.22 -8.21 5.71
N ASP A 59 -9.26 -8.15 4.79
CA ASP A 59 -7.84 -8.04 5.11
C ASP A 59 -7.10 -7.23 4.04
N PHE A 60 -6.15 -6.41 4.47
CA PHE A 60 -5.33 -5.58 3.58
C PHE A 60 -3.92 -5.46 4.17
N GLU A 61 -2.97 -6.15 3.58
CA GLU A 61 -1.57 -6.17 4.00
C GLU A 61 -0.67 -5.58 2.92
N VAL A 62 0.32 -4.79 3.34
CA VAL A 62 1.29 -4.15 2.45
C VAL A 62 2.69 -4.57 2.84
N MET A 63 3.45 -5.08 1.86
CA MET A 63 4.87 -5.39 2.05
C MET A 63 5.72 -4.62 1.04
N ILE A 64 6.85 -4.07 1.49
CA ILE A 64 7.70 -3.19 0.68
C ILE A 64 9.16 -3.58 0.80
N ARG A 65 9.88 -3.47 -0.32
CA ARG A 65 11.33 -3.60 -0.44
C ARG A 65 11.92 -2.52 -1.35
N PRO A 66 13.21 -2.19 -1.22
CA PRO A 66 14.12 -2.58 -0.15
C PRO A 66 13.85 -1.79 1.15
N MET A 67 14.56 -2.14 2.23
CA MET A 67 14.42 -1.48 3.55
C MET A 67 14.57 0.05 3.47
N SER A 68 15.43 0.56 2.61
CA SER A 68 15.59 2.01 2.41
C SER A 68 14.33 2.69 1.87
N GLY A 69 13.60 2.04 0.95
CA GLY A 69 12.32 2.54 0.45
C GLY A 69 11.22 2.47 1.52
N LEU A 70 11.21 1.39 2.33
CA LEU A 70 10.29 1.27 3.46
C LEU A 70 10.54 2.36 4.51
N ALA A 71 11.81 2.64 4.85
CA ALA A 71 12.16 3.70 5.79
C ALA A 71 11.74 5.09 5.27
N ALA A 72 11.97 5.38 3.99
CA ALA A 72 11.56 6.63 3.37
C ALA A 72 10.03 6.81 3.39
N LEU A 73 9.27 5.74 3.12
CA LEU A 73 7.81 5.77 3.26
C LEU A 73 7.39 6.04 4.71
N ALA A 74 7.98 5.35 5.68
CA ALA A 74 7.64 5.50 7.10
C ALA A 74 7.84 6.95 7.59
N GLU A 75 8.94 7.59 7.19
CA GLU A 75 9.22 9.00 7.50
C GLU A 75 8.11 9.93 6.95
N GLN A 76 7.77 9.76 5.67
CA GLN A 76 6.74 10.56 5.00
C GLN A 76 5.33 10.35 5.57
N MET A 77 5.03 9.14 6.01
CA MET A 77 3.78 8.81 6.70
C MET A 77 3.73 9.40 8.10
N GLY A 78 4.84 9.39 8.85
CA GLY A 78 4.94 10.01 10.17
C GLY A 78 4.59 11.51 10.14
N ILE A 79 5.08 12.24 9.13
CA ILE A 79 4.77 13.66 8.93
C ILE A 79 3.28 13.86 8.66
N ARG A 80 2.67 13.07 7.76
CA ARG A 80 1.25 13.18 7.40
C ARG A 80 0.33 12.82 8.56
N ILE A 81 0.69 11.79 9.34
CA ILE A 81 -0.08 11.40 10.54
C ILE A 81 -0.01 12.48 11.61
N ALA A 82 1.15 13.12 11.82
CA ALA A 82 1.24 14.23 12.78
C ALA A 82 0.34 15.42 12.40
N GLN A 83 0.04 15.59 11.11
CA GLN A 83 -0.88 16.60 10.60
C GLN A 83 -2.36 16.14 10.62
N PHE A 84 -2.61 14.84 10.80
CA PHE A 84 -3.96 14.30 10.90
C PHE A 84 -4.60 14.70 12.23
N LYS A 85 -5.63 15.54 12.15
CA LYS A 85 -6.56 15.77 13.26
C LYS A 85 -7.81 14.94 13.02
N PRO A 86 -8.10 13.92 13.85
CA PRO A 86 -9.38 13.24 13.76
C PRO A 86 -10.49 14.25 14.04
N GLN A 87 -11.50 14.28 13.16
CA GLN A 87 -12.78 14.95 13.43
C GLN A 87 -13.68 14.02 14.24
#